data_AF-A0A5J9SQU0-F1
#
_entry.id   AF-A0A5J9SQU0-F1
#
_cell.length_a   1.000
_cell.length_b   1.000
_cell.length_c   1.000
_cell.angle_alpha   90.00
_cell.angle_beta   90.00
_cell.angle_gamma   90.00
#
_symmetry.space_group_name_H-M   'P 1'
#
loop_
_entity.id
_entity.type
_entity.pdbx_description
1 polymer ?
#
loop_
_entity_poly.entity_id
_entity_poly.type
_entity_poly.pdbx_seq_one_letter_code
_entity_poly.pdbx_strand_id
1 'polypeptide(L)'
;MAVFTRSTAFLVLAVVTAVLSCASAQQLSPNFYSKSCPRLASIVRSGMAVAVRREKRMGASILRMFFHDCFVNRDDGEVDRKEEARDAAAITK
;
A
#
# COMPACT_ATOMS: atom_id res chain seq x y z
N MET A 1 42.95 -7.73 -25.56
CA MET A 1 41.56 -7.29 -25.87
C MET A 1 40.50 -7.97 -25.00
N ALA A 2 40.63 -9.25 -24.66
CA ALA A 2 39.64 -9.98 -23.83
C ALA A 2 39.47 -9.49 -22.37
N VAL A 3 40.49 -8.87 -21.76
CA VAL A 3 40.42 -8.36 -20.36
C VAL A 3 39.54 -7.12 -20.26
N PHE A 4 39.57 -6.25 -21.27
CA PHE A 4 38.75 -5.04 -21.32
C PHE A 4 37.27 -5.38 -21.52
N THR A 5 37.00 -6.36 -22.38
CA THR A 5 35.65 -6.91 -22.60
C THR A 5 35.08 -7.60 -21.36
N ARG A 6 35.94 -8.22 -20.53
CA ARG A 6 35.55 -8.81 -19.25
C ARG A 6 35.16 -7.74 -18.23
N SER A 7 35.97 -6.69 -18.06
CA SER A 7 35.64 -5.57 -17.16
C SER A 7 34.36 -4.84 -17.56
N THR A 8 34.15 -4.58 -18.86
CA THR A 8 32.90 -3.94 -19.31
C THR A 8 31.69 -4.85 -19.10
N ALA A 9 31.82 -6.17 -19.31
CA ALA A 9 30.74 -7.13 -19.03
C ALA A 9 30.37 -7.16 -17.53
N PHE A 10 31.36 -7.13 -16.63
CA PHE A 10 31.10 -7.04 -15.18
C PHE A 10 30.41 -5.74 -14.79
N LEU A 11 30.82 -4.60 -15.36
CA LEU A 11 30.19 -3.31 -15.10
C LEU A 11 28.74 -3.27 -15.61
N VAL A 12 28.48 -3.78 -16.81
CA VAL A 12 27.12 -3.88 -17.35
C VAL A 12 26.25 -4.78 -16.48
N LEU A 13 26.76 -5.94 -16.06
CA LEU A 13 26.04 -6.86 -15.18
C LEU A 13 25.72 -6.22 -13.82
N ALA A 14 26.68 -5.51 -13.21
CA ALA A 14 26.47 -4.80 -11.96
C ALA A 14 25.39 -3.72 -12.07
N VAL A 15 25.42 -2.91 -13.14
CA VAL A 15 24.40 -1.89 -13.41
C VAL A 15 23.02 -2.52 -13.61
N VAL A 16 22.92 -3.61 -14.37
CA VAL A 16 21.65 -4.33 -14.59
C VAL A 16 21.07 -4.87 -13.28
N THR A 17 21.90 -5.47 -12.40
CA THR A 17 21.44 -5.96 -11.09
C THR A 17 21.01 -4.84 -10.13
N ALA A 18 21.68 -3.67 -10.20
CA ALA A 18 21.32 -2.51 -9.40
C ALA A 18 19.96 -1.93 -9.84
N VAL A 19 19.72 -1.82 -11.15
CA VAL A 19 18.45 -1.34 -11.70
C VAL A 19 17.29 -2.28 -11.36
N LEU A 20 17.52 -3.60 -11.39
CA LEU A 20 16.48 -4.59 -11.07
C LEU A 20 16.07 -4.59 -9.59
N SER A 21 16.95 -4.13 -8.69
CA SER A 21 16.69 -4.07 -7.25
C SER A 21 15.77 -2.90 -6.84
N CYS A 22 15.50 -1.97 -7.75
CA CYS A 22 14.64 -0.81 -7.51
C CYS A 22 13.14 -1.12 -7.63
N ALA A 23 12.78 -2.29 -8.17
CA ALA A 23 11.38 -2.71 -8.33
C ALA A 23 10.88 -3.44 -7.07
N SER A 24 10.79 -2.74 -5.95
CA SER A 24 10.12 -3.25 -4.75
C SER A 24 8.67 -2.79 -4.72
N ALA A 25 7.71 -3.71 -4.86
CA ALA A 25 6.33 -3.45 -4.49
C ALA A 25 6.30 -3.15 -2.98
N GLN A 26 5.94 -1.92 -2.61
CA GLN A 26 5.87 -1.50 -1.21
C GLN A 26 4.73 -2.28 -0.52
N GLN A 27 5.07 -3.28 0.28
CA GLN A 27 4.08 -4.06 1.02
C GLN A 27 3.46 -3.19 2.12
N LEU A 28 2.15 -2.97 2.01
CA LEU A 28 1.36 -2.37 3.07
C LEU A 28 1.33 -3.32 4.28
N SER A 29 1.56 -2.78 5.47
CA SER A 29 1.49 -3.53 6.72
C SER A 29 0.54 -2.85 7.69
N PRO A 30 -0.38 -3.60 8.33
CA PRO A 30 -1.26 -3.05 9.36
C PRO A 30 -0.47 -2.53 10.58
N ASN A 31 0.78 -2.96 10.75
CA ASN A 31 1.65 -2.57 11.86
C ASN A 31 2.65 -1.46 11.50
N PHE A 32 2.50 -0.81 10.33
CA PHE A 32 3.44 0.22 9.87
C PHE A 32 3.68 1.33 10.92
N TYR A 33 2.62 1.78 11.60
CA TYR A 33 2.72 2.82 12.62
C TYR A 33 2.85 2.30 14.06
N SER A 34 3.01 0.98 14.27
CA SER A 34 3.04 0.38 15.62
C SER A 34 4.11 1.00 16.54
N LYS A 35 5.28 1.38 16.00
CA LYS A 35 6.37 1.99 16.77
C LYS A 35 6.27 3.50 16.89
N SER A 36 5.95 4.20 15.79
CA SER A 36 5.95 5.66 15.75
C SER A 36 4.67 6.28 16.32
N CYS A 37 3.51 5.62 16.13
CA CYS A 37 2.22 6.07 16.62
C CYS A 37 1.31 4.87 16.96
N PRO A 38 1.53 4.19 18.11
CA PRO A 38 0.80 2.98 18.48
C PRO A 38 -0.71 3.20 18.66
N ARG A 39 -1.12 4.45 18.91
CA ARG A 39 -2.53 4.82 19.14
C ARG A 39 -3.25 5.29 17.89
N LEU A 40 -2.60 5.28 16.72
CA LEU A 40 -3.16 5.80 15.47
C LEU A 40 -4.58 5.29 15.19
N ALA A 41 -4.79 3.97 15.23
CA ALA A 41 -6.09 3.36 14.98
C ALA A 41 -7.17 3.88 15.94
N SER A 42 -6.82 4.05 17.22
CA SER A 42 -7.76 4.57 18.24
C SER A 42 -8.13 6.04 18.00
N ILE A 43 -7.16 6.86 17.60
CA ILE A 43 -7.35 8.29 17.31
C ILE A 43 -8.23 8.47 16.08
N VAL A 44 -7.96 7.74 15.01
CA VAL A 44 -8.78 7.79 13.79
C VAL A 44 -10.20 7.32 14.09
N ARG A 45 -10.35 6.21 14.83
CA ARG A 45 -11.67 5.66 15.18
C ARG A 45 -12.50 6.63 16.03
N SER A 46 -11.90 7.28 17.01
CA SER A 46 -12.60 8.25 17.86
C SER A 46 -13.01 9.50 17.06
N GLY A 47 -12.12 10.03 16.22
CA GLY A 47 -12.42 11.16 15.33
C GLY A 47 -13.57 10.84 14.36
N MET A 48 -13.52 9.68 13.72
CA MET A 48 -14.59 9.20 12.81
C MET A 48 -15.91 9.03 13.55
N ALA A 49 -15.91 8.46 14.76
CA ALA A 49 -17.11 8.29 15.56
C ALA A 49 -17.76 9.62 15.92
N VAL A 50 -16.97 10.64 16.29
CA VAL A 50 -17.48 12.00 16.54
C VAL A 50 -18.07 12.61 15.27
N ALA A 51 -17.37 12.51 14.14
CA ALA A 51 -17.81 13.06 12.87
C ALA A 51 -19.14 12.46 12.38
N VAL A 52 -19.27 11.13 12.46
CA VAL A 52 -20.49 10.41 12.06
C VAL A 52 -21.64 10.64 13.04
N ARG A 53 -21.35 10.75 14.34
CA ARG A 53 -22.37 11.11 15.34
C ARG A 53 -22.93 12.51 15.12
N ARG A 54 -22.08 13.46 14.71
CA ARG A 54 -22.51 14.82 14.38
C ARG A 54 -23.36 14.82 13.12
N GLU A 55 -22.92 14.13 12.08
CA GLU A 55 -23.61 14.03 10.80
C GLU A 55 -23.50 12.60 10.23
N LYS A 56 -24.61 11.83 10.24
CA LYS A 56 -24.58 10.43 9.80
C LYS A 56 -24.10 10.26 8.35
N ARG A 57 -24.41 11.24 7.48
CA ARG A 57 -23.98 11.26 6.07
C ARG A 57 -22.47 11.37 5.90
N MET A 58 -21.74 11.87 6.90
CA MET A 58 -20.29 12.09 6.84
C MET A 58 -19.51 10.81 6.53
N GLY A 59 -19.93 9.66 7.09
CA GLY A 59 -19.26 8.38 6.84
C GLY A 59 -19.28 8.00 5.35
N ALA A 60 -20.43 8.18 4.69
CA ALA A 60 -20.57 7.92 3.25
C ALA A 60 -19.80 8.94 2.39
N SER A 61 -19.72 10.19 2.82
CA SER A 61 -18.93 11.22 2.13
C SER A 61 -17.44 10.93 2.19
N ILE A 62 -16.91 10.53 3.35
CA ILE A 62 -15.49 10.20 3.53
C ILE A 62 -15.12 8.97 2.69
N LEU A 63 -15.98 7.94 2.70
CA LEU A 63 -15.76 6.74 1.88
C LEU A 63 -15.76 7.07 0.38
N ARG A 64 -16.68 7.93 -0.08
CA ARG A 64 -16.68 8.41 -1.48
C ARG A 64 -15.41 9.18 -1.82
N MET A 65 -14.90 10.01 -0.91
CA MET A 65 -13.64 10.74 -1.12
C MET A 65 -12.46 9.78 -1.23
N PHE A 66 -12.38 8.78 -0.35
CA PHE A 66 -11.34 7.75 -0.40
C PHE A 66 -11.34 7.01 -1.75
N PHE A 67 -12.51 6.58 -2.20
CA PHE A 67 -12.61 5.96 -3.52
C PHE A 67 -12.24 6.93 -4.64
N HIS A 68 -12.68 8.18 -4.58
CA HIS A 68 -12.32 9.20 -5.58
C HIS A 68 -10.80 9.38 -5.70
N ASP A 69 -10.09 9.51 -4.57
CA ASP A 69 -8.62 9.68 -4.56
C ASP A 69 -7.87 8.43 -5.04
N CYS A 70 -8.41 7.24 -4.77
CA CYS A 70 -7.84 5.98 -5.23
C CYS A 70 -8.12 5.69 -6.72
N PHE A 71 -9.29 6.08 -7.24
CA PHE A 71 -9.66 5.84 -8.64
C PHE A 71 -8.99 6.84 -9.60
N VAL A 72 -8.73 8.06 -9.16
CA VAL A 72 -8.12 9.11 -10.01
C VAL A 72 -6.61 8.93 -10.17
N ASN A 73 -5.95 8.21 -9.27
CA ASN A 73 -4.50 7.96 -9.31
C ASN A 73 -4.09 6.55 -9.76
N ARG A 74 -5.03 5.69 -10.19
CA ARG A 74 -4.70 4.33 -10.65
C ARG A 74 -4.31 4.33 -12.13
N ASP A 75 -3.15 4.90 -12.43
CA ASP A 75 -2.39 4.62 -13.66
C ASP A 75 -0.99 4.08 -13.32
N ASP A 76 -0.94 3.15 -12.36
CA ASP A 76 0.22 2.26 -12.21
C ASP A 76 -0.28 0.85 -11.88
N GLY A 77 -0.16 -0.03 -12.87
CA GLY A 77 -0.78 -1.34 -12.91
C GLY A 77 -0.25 -2.34 -11.89
N GLU A 78 -1.06 -2.64 -10.88
CA GLU A 78 -1.15 -3.99 -10.34
C GLU A 78 -2.60 -4.46 -10.43
N VAL A 79 -2.76 -5.49 -11.25
CA VAL A 79 -3.97 -6.27 -11.42
C VAL A 79 -4.42 -6.81 -10.07
N ASP A 80 -5.70 -6.55 -9.81
CA ASP A 80 -6.59 -7.26 -8.90
C ASP A 80 -6.21 -8.75 -8.77
N ARG A 81 -5.52 -9.13 -7.68
CA ARG A 81 -5.62 -10.49 -7.16
C ARG A 81 -6.69 -10.46 -6.08
N LYS A 82 -7.95 -10.61 -6.51
CA LYS A 82 -9.00 -11.12 -5.63
C LYS A 82 -8.46 -12.34 -4.90
N GLU A 83 -8.51 -12.33 -3.58
CA GLU A 83 -9.58 -13.07 -2.93
C GLU A 83 -9.69 -12.71 -1.44
N GLU A 84 -10.65 -11.83 -1.19
CA GLU A 84 -11.44 -11.79 0.03
C GLU A 84 -12.19 -13.13 0.18
N ALA A 85 -11.60 -14.10 0.87
CA ALA A 85 -12.30 -15.31 1.32
C ALA A 85 -11.78 -15.89 2.64
N ARG A 86 -11.32 -15.07 3.59
CA ARG A 86 -10.98 -15.56 4.95
C ARG A 86 -11.62 -14.84 6.13
N ASP A 87 -12.12 -13.61 5.95
CA ASP A 87 -12.63 -12.83 7.09
C ASP A 87 -14.17 -12.79 7.17
N ALA A 88 -14.89 -13.25 6.15
CA ALA A 88 -16.35 -13.36 6.18
C ALA A 88 -16.88 -14.58 6.97
N ALA A 89 -16.02 -15.53 7.37
CA ALA A 89 -16.44 -16.72 8.13
C ALA A 89 -16.37 -16.54 9.66
N ALA A 90 -15.84 -15.43 10.17
CA ALA A 90 -15.66 -15.21 11.61
C ALA A 90 -16.82 -14.44 12.27
N ILE A 91 -17.81 -13.97 11.51
CA ILE A 91 -18.94 -13.17 12.04
C ILE A 91 -20.23 -14.01 12.18
N THR A 92 -20.23 -15.28 11.77
CA THR A 92 -21.37 -16.20 11.93
C THR A 92 -21.02 -17.43 12.77
N LYS A 93 -20.26 -17.23 13.86
CA LYS A 93 -20.19 -18.20 14.95
C LYS A 93 -20.12 -17.51 16.30
#